data_AF-A0A2V7FRT7-F1
#
_entry.id   AF-A0A2V7FRT7-F1
#
_cell.length_a   1.000
_cell.length_b   1.000
_cell.length_c   1.000
_cell.angle_alpha   90.00
_cell.angle_beta   90.00
_cell.angle_gamma   90.00
#
_symmetry.space_group_name_H-M   'P 1'
#
loop_
_entity.id
_entity.type
_entity.pdbx_description
1 polymer ?
#
loop_
_entity_poly.entity_id
_entity_poly.type
_entity_poly.pdbx_seq_one_letter_code
_entity_poly.pdbx_strand_id
1 'polypeptide(L)'
;MRSVCLTAVLLLCACQPQARRLLVLDLALSEPALLNGTVQPWRDEGYNIEYRRFYPHLVRADLERYRVLLFLLGREPEAPSDALTAGDLALLTEWVLRGGVAVLGYDADGEGYLD
;
A
#
# COMPACT_ATOMS: atom_id res chain seq x y z
N MET A 1 16.31 15.11 -34.08
CA MET A 1 15.72 15.73 -32.87
C MET A 1 14.27 15.27 -32.59
N ARG A 2 13.36 15.26 -33.58
CA ARG A 2 11.96 14.79 -33.41
C ARG A 2 11.82 13.33 -32.93
N SER A 3 12.61 12.41 -33.49
CA SER A 3 12.55 10.98 -33.11
C SER A 3 13.10 10.69 -31.71
N VAL A 4 14.16 11.40 -31.28
CA VAL A 4 14.74 11.24 -29.93
C VAL A 4 13.75 11.67 -28.85
N CYS A 5 12.99 12.73 -29.11
CA CYS A 5 11.95 13.22 -28.20
C CYS A 5 10.78 12.24 -28.08
N LEU A 6 10.36 11.61 -29.18
CA LEU A 6 9.31 10.58 -29.16
C LEU A 6 9.74 9.32 -28.38
N THR A 7 10.98 8.86 -28.56
CA THR A 7 11.49 7.69 -27.82
C THR A 7 11.57 7.97 -26.32
N ALA A 8 11.98 9.17 -25.92
CA ALA A 8 12.01 9.58 -24.52
C ALA A 8 10.61 9.64 -23.89
N VAL A 9 9.60 10.17 -24.61
CA VAL A 9 8.21 10.21 -24.13
C VAL A 9 7.62 8.80 -23.98
N LEU A 10 7.87 7.91 -24.95
CA LEU A 10 7.41 6.52 -24.89
C LEU A 10 8.04 5.75 -23.71
N LEU A 11 9.33 5.97 -23.44
CA LEU A 11 10.03 5.40 -22.29
C LEU A 11 9.50 5.96 -20.96
N LEU A 12 9.18 7.26 -20.89
CA LEU A 12 8.58 7.87 -19.71
C LEU A 12 7.16 7.34 -19.43
N CYS A 13 6.35 7.12 -20.46
CA CYS A 13 5.02 6.53 -20.32
C CYS A 13 5.09 5.04 -19.91
N ALA A 14 6.09 4.29 -20.37
CA ALA A 14 6.27 2.88 -19.99
C ALA A 14 6.84 2.69 -18.56
N CYS A 15 7.47 3.71 -17.98
CA CYS A 15 8.05 3.67 -16.62
C CYS A 15 7.05 3.95 -15.49
N GLN A 16 5.80 4.29 -15.78
CA GLN A 16 4.83 4.71 -14.77
C GLN A 16 3.85 3.65 -14.21
N PRO A 17 3.80 2.36 -14.64
CA PRO A 17 2.73 1.47 -14.21
C PRO A 17 2.78 1.16 -12.70
N GLN A 18 3.96 1.20 -12.07
CA GLN A 18 4.09 1.03 -10.62
C GLN A 18 3.65 2.28 -9.84
N ALA A 19 3.91 3.48 -10.37
CA ALA A 19 3.73 4.75 -9.66
C ALA A 19 2.29 4.99 -9.16
N ARG A 20 1.31 4.34 -9.81
CA ARG A 20 -0.11 4.46 -9.48
C ARG A 20 -0.73 3.12 -9.08
N ARG A 21 0.03 2.24 -8.42
CA ARG A 21 -0.53 0.98 -7.87
C ARG A 21 -0.55 1.04 -6.36
N LEU A 22 -1.71 0.76 -5.79
CA LEU A 22 -1.94 0.70 -4.36
C LEU A 22 -2.36 -0.72 -3.99
N LEU A 23 -1.70 -1.29 -2.99
CA LEU A 23 -2.12 -2.53 -2.36
C LEU A 23 -2.84 -2.20 -1.05
N VAL A 24 -4.07 -2.70 -0.90
CA VAL A 24 -4.79 -2.68 0.37
C VAL A 24 -4.54 -4.01 1.09
N LEU A 25 -3.94 -3.92 2.26
CA LEU A 25 -3.74 -5.00 3.21
C LEU A 25 -4.72 -4.78 4.37
N ASP A 26 -5.82 -5.51 4.36
CA ASP A 26 -6.85 -5.43 5.39
C ASP A 26 -6.82 -6.69 6.26
N LEU A 27 -6.41 -6.52 7.51
CA LEU A 27 -6.32 -7.62 8.48
C LEU A 27 -7.70 -8.11 8.92
N ALA A 28 -8.73 -7.25 8.90
CA ALA A 28 -10.09 -7.62 9.25
C ALA A 28 -10.80 -8.41 8.12
N LEU A 29 -10.17 -8.54 6.95
CA LEU A 29 -10.72 -9.21 5.77
C LEU A 29 -12.11 -8.68 5.37
N SER A 30 -12.31 -7.37 5.51
CA SER A 30 -13.57 -6.68 5.22
C SER A 30 -14.01 -6.89 3.78
N GLU A 31 -15.31 -6.78 3.55
CA GLU A 31 -15.82 -6.76 2.19
C GLU A 31 -15.31 -5.51 1.45
N PRO A 32 -14.80 -5.62 0.22
CA PRO A 32 -14.28 -4.47 -0.52
C PRO A 32 -15.27 -3.31 -0.67
N ALA A 33 -16.57 -3.60 -0.69
CA ALA A 33 -17.62 -2.58 -0.75
C ALA A 33 -17.62 -1.64 0.47
N LEU A 34 -17.24 -2.14 1.65
CA LEU A 34 -17.12 -1.35 2.88
C LEU A 34 -15.90 -0.41 2.83
N LEU A 35 -14.90 -0.72 2.00
CA LEU A 35 -13.66 0.04 1.86
C LEU A 35 -13.73 1.09 0.75
N ASN A 36 -14.86 1.21 0.03
CA ASN A 36 -14.98 2.14 -1.09
C ASN A 36 -14.67 3.58 -0.69
N GLY A 37 -15.22 4.06 0.43
CA GLY A 37 -14.94 5.41 0.92
C GLY A 37 -13.45 5.65 1.19
N THR A 38 -12.76 4.66 1.76
CA THR A 38 -11.33 4.71 2.07
C THR A 38 -10.47 4.79 0.81
N VAL A 39 -10.82 4.05 -0.25
CA VAL A 39 -10.01 3.99 -1.47
C VAL A 39 -10.41 5.00 -2.54
N GLN A 40 -11.60 5.60 -2.44
CA GLN A 40 -12.13 6.50 -3.46
C GLN A 40 -11.18 7.66 -3.80
N PRO A 41 -10.57 8.37 -2.84
CA PRO A 41 -9.64 9.46 -3.16
C PRO A 41 -8.44 9.00 -3.99
N TRP A 42 -7.95 7.78 -3.75
CA TRP A 42 -6.85 7.20 -4.53
C TRP A 42 -7.28 6.88 -5.96
N ARG A 43 -8.50 6.35 -6.15
CA ARG A 43 -9.04 6.08 -7.48
C ARG A 43 -9.21 7.38 -8.27
N ASP A 44 -9.66 8.45 -7.61
CA ASP A 44 -9.85 9.76 -8.22
C ASP A 44 -8.51 10.36 -8.70
N GLU A 45 -7.41 10.06 -8.00
CA GLU A 45 -6.02 10.38 -8.40
C GLU A 45 -5.45 9.40 -9.45
N GLY A 46 -6.23 8.42 -9.89
CA GLY A 46 -5.88 7.45 -10.93
C GLY A 46 -5.04 6.28 -10.46
N TYR A 47 -5.08 5.93 -9.16
CA TYR A 47 -4.48 4.69 -8.67
C TYR A 47 -5.30 3.46 -9.05
N ASN A 48 -4.60 2.40 -9.44
CA ASN A 48 -5.13 1.05 -9.52
C ASN A 48 -5.03 0.39 -8.14
N ILE A 49 -6.18 -0.03 -7.61
CA ILE A 49 -6.34 -0.55 -6.26
C ILE A 49 -6.45 -2.08 -6.34
N GLU A 50 -5.49 -2.79 -5.72
CA GLU A 50 -5.52 -4.24 -5.56
C GLU A 50 -5.77 -4.58 -4.08
N TYR A 51 -6.65 -5.56 -3.83
CA TYR A 51 -6.92 -6.07 -2.48
C TYR A 51 -6.34 -7.46 -2.34
N ARG A 52 -5.60 -7.71 -1.26
CA ARG A 52 -5.12 -9.07 -0.94
C ARG A 52 -5.96 -9.65 0.18
N ARG A 53 -6.86 -10.56 -0.19
CA ARG A 53 -7.64 -11.34 0.75
C ARG A 53 -6.82 -12.54 1.22
N PHE A 54 -6.97 -12.92 2.50
CA PHE A 54 -6.41 -14.14 3.11
C PHE A 54 -4.91 -14.17 3.40
N TYR A 55 -4.15 -13.16 2.99
CA TYR A 55 -2.72 -13.07 3.29
C TYR A 55 -2.35 -11.61 3.57
N PRO A 56 -2.55 -11.12 4.80
CA PRO A 56 -2.35 -9.71 5.13
C PRO A 56 -0.86 -9.33 5.28
N HIS A 57 0.05 -10.30 5.21
CA HIS A 57 1.48 -10.06 5.38
C HIS A 57 2.13 -9.52 4.10
N LEU A 58 3.13 -8.65 4.31
CA LEU A 58 3.96 -8.10 3.25
C LEU A 58 4.90 -9.18 2.71
N VAL A 59 5.07 -9.23 1.39
CA VAL A 59 6.14 -10.01 0.76
C VAL A 59 7.06 -9.11 -0.04
N ARG A 60 8.32 -9.54 -0.25
CA ARG A 60 9.31 -8.75 -0.99
C ARG A 60 8.83 -8.36 -2.40
N ALA A 61 8.05 -9.22 -3.05
CA ALA A 61 7.48 -8.93 -4.38
C ALA A 61 6.52 -7.73 -4.39
N ASP A 62 5.96 -7.34 -3.25
CA ASP A 62 5.05 -6.19 -3.16
C ASP A 62 5.79 -4.88 -3.38
N LEU A 63 7.03 -4.79 -2.90
CA LEU A 63 7.91 -3.64 -3.06
C LEU A 63 8.25 -3.39 -4.55
N GLU A 64 8.16 -4.40 -5.41
CA GLU A 64 8.43 -4.23 -6.84
C GLU A 64 7.18 -3.83 -7.63
N ARG A 65 5.99 -3.97 -7.04
CA ARG A 65 4.74 -3.94 -7.79
C ARG A 65 3.82 -2.80 -7.41
N TYR A 66 3.86 -2.34 -6.17
CA TYR A 66 3.01 -1.26 -5.66
C TYR A 66 3.85 -0.02 -5.40
N ARG A 67 3.25 1.16 -5.38
CA ARG A 67 3.86 2.41 -4.92
C ARG A 67 3.36 2.80 -3.52
N VAL A 68 2.12 2.44 -3.22
CA VAL A 68 1.46 2.70 -1.95
C VAL A 68 1.02 1.38 -1.34
N LEU A 69 1.27 1.23 -0.05
CA LEU A 69 0.73 0.16 0.78
C LEU A 69 -0.21 0.79 1.80
N LEU A 70 -1.49 0.43 1.74
CA LEU A 70 -2.50 0.85 2.71
C LEU A 70 -2.76 -0.32 3.66
N PHE A 71 -2.31 -0.17 4.90
CA PHE A 71 -2.56 -1.13 5.97
C PHE A 71 -3.82 -0.69 6.71
N LEU A 72 -4.87 -1.50 6.62
CA LEU A 72 -6.04 -1.36 7.47
C LEU A 72 -5.85 -2.39 8.57
N LEU A 73 -5.42 -1.89 9.73
CA LEU A 73 -5.24 -2.72 10.90
C LEU A 73 -6.62 -3.07 11.44
N GLY A 74 -6.85 -4.37 11.63
CA GLY A 74 -8.03 -4.88 12.30
C GLY A 74 -8.02 -4.54 13.78
N ARG A 75 -8.96 -5.13 14.53
CA ARG A 75 -9.02 -5.02 16.00
C ARG A 75 -7.64 -5.20 16.64
N GLU A 76 -7.43 -4.52 17.78
CA GLU A 76 -6.22 -4.58 18.59
C GLU A 76 -5.65 -6.01 18.62
N PRO A 77 -4.33 -6.21 18.39
CA PRO A 77 -3.75 -7.54 18.27
C PRO A 77 -4.13 -8.43 19.46
N GLU A 78 -4.89 -9.50 19.20
CA GLU A 78 -5.39 -10.40 20.25
C GLU A 78 -4.25 -11.29 20.79
N ALA A 79 -3.17 -11.47 20.02
CA ALA A 79 -1.96 -12.17 20.43
C ALA A 79 -0.65 -11.45 20.01
N PRO A 80 0.48 -11.67 20.72
CA PRO A 80 1.79 -11.10 20.35
C PRO A 80 2.30 -11.50 18.95
N SER A 81 1.79 -12.61 18.40
CA SER A 81 2.06 -13.06 17.03
C SER A 81 1.47 -12.15 15.96
N ASP A 82 0.52 -11.30 16.34
CA ASP A 82 -0.23 -10.44 15.42
C ASP A 82 0.46 -9.07 15.25
N ALA A 83 1.48 -8.79 16.08
CA ALA A 83 2.31 -7.60 15.97
C ALA A 83 3.28 -7.70 14.78
N LEU A 84 3.65 -6.54 14.22
CA LEU A 84 4.72 -6.42 13.22
C LEU A 84 6.00 -7.07 13.75
N THR A 85 6.57 -7.99 12.98
CA THR A 85 7.87 -8.58 13.30
C THR A 85 9.00 -7.63 12.91
N ALA A 86 10.20 -7.86 13.47
CA ALA A 86 11.41 -7.15 13.01
C ALA A 86 11.68 -7.36 11.50
N GLY A 87 11.27 -8.50 10.94
CA GLY A 87 11.37 -8.78 9.50
C GLY A 87 10.43 -7.92 8.67
N ASP A 88 9.19 -7.75 9.12
CA ASP A 88 8.22 -6.86 8.47
C ASP A 88 8.67 -5.40 8.53
N LEU A 89 9.21 -4.97 9.68
CA LEU A 89 9.75 -3.63 9.85
C LEU A 89 10.94 -3.36 8.92
N ALA A 90 11.82 -4.35 8.71
CA ALA A 90 12.94 -4.22 7.78
C ALA A 90 12.47 -4.02 6.33
N LEU A 91 11.44 -4.75 5.90
CA LEU A 91 10.85 -4.59 4.57
C LEU A 91 10.14 -3.24 4.42
N LEU A 92 9.39 -2.79 5.43
CA LEU A 92 8.76 -1.46 5.44
C LEU A 92 9.79 -0.33 5.39
N THR A 93 10.89 -0.48 6.13
CA THR A 93 11.99 0.51 6.12
C THR A 93 12.64 0.59 4.75
N GLU A 94 12.97 -0.56 4.14
CA GLU A 94 13.48 -0.60 2.76
C GLU A 94 12.52 0.09 1.80
N TRP A 95 11.21 -0.18 1.95
CA TRP A 95 10.17 0.35 1.10
C TRP A 95 10.11 1.88 1.12
N VAL A 96 10.01 2.47 2.32
CA VAL A 96 9.94 3.92 2.50
C VAL A 96 11.23 4.61 2.03
N LEU A 97 12.39 4.01 2.29
CA LEU A 97 13.68 4.55 1.81
C LEU A 97 13.79 4.57 0.28
N ARG A 98 13.08 3.67 -0.42
CA ARG A 98 12.95 3.67 -1.89
C ARG A 98 11.86 4.63 -2.40
N GLY A 99 11.30 5.44 -1.51
CA GLY A 99 10.26 6.43 -1.77
C GLY A 99 8.85 5.85 -1.77
N GLY A 100 8.67 4.57 -1.41
CA GLY A 100 7.36 3.98 -1.23
C GLY A 100 6.56 4.70 -0.14
N VAL A 101 5.23 4.64 -0.25
CA VAL A 101 4.33 5.23 0.77
C VAL A 101 3.65 4.10 1.53
N ALA A 102 3.66 4.19 2.86
CA ALA A 102 2.87 3.34 3.74
C ALA A 102 1.84 4.22 4.46
N VAL A 103 0.57 3.83 4.41
CA VAL A 103 -0.53 4.49 5.11
C VAL A 103 -1.10 3.49 6.10
N LEU A 104 -1.23 3.91 7.36
CA LEU A 104 -1.74 3.09 8.46
C LEU A 104 -3.13 3.60 8.84
N GLY A 105 -4.14 2.77 8.68
CA GLY A 105 -5.50 3.00 9.16
C GLY A 105 -5.73 2.21 10.44
N TYR A 106 -6.22 2.89 11.47
CA TYR A 106 -6.59 2.32 12.76
C TYR A 106 -8.10 2.51 12.98
N ASP A 107 -8.72 1.61 13.74
CA ASP A 107 -10.08 1.80 14.20
C ASP A 107 -10.13 3.00 15.18
N ALA A 108 -11.20 3.78 15.13
CA ALA A 108 -11.37 4.97 15.97
C ALA A 108 -11.49 4.64 17.46
N ASP A 109 -11.81 3.38 17.78
CA ASP A 109 -11.92 2.85 19.13
C ASP A 109 -10.55 2.53 19.75
N GLY A 110 -9.49 2.47 18.93
CA GLY A 110 -8.13 2.44 19.42
C GLY A 110 -7.74 3.85 19.84
N GLU A 111 -7.68 4.12 21.14
CA GLU A 111 -7.14 5.35 21.72
C GLU A 111 -5.65 5.48 21.35
N GLY A 112 -5.38 5.89 20.11
CA GLY A 112 -4.07 6.33 19.67
C GLY A 112 -3.76 7.64 20.37
N TYR A 113 -3.33 7.55 21.63
CA TYR A 113 -2.76 8.68 22.33
C TYR A 113 -1.42 8.98 21.65
N LEU A 114 -1.39 10.08 20.90
CA LEU A 114 -0.16 10.68 20.44
C LEU A 114 0.39 11.50 21.62
N ASP A 115 1.26 10.87 22.40
CA ASP A 115 2.17 11.59 23.29
C ASP A 115 3.25 12.32 22.47
#